data_AF-Q39BB8-F1
#
_entry.id   AF-Q39BB8-F1
#
_cell.length_a   1.000
_cell.length_b   1.000
_cell.length_c   1.000
_cell.angle_alpha   90.00
_cell.angle_beta   90.00
_cell.angle_gamma   90.00
#
_symmetry.space_group_name_H-M   'P 1'
#
loop_
_entity.id
_entity.type
_entity.pdbx_description
1 polymer ?
#
loop_
_entity_poly.entity_id
_entity_poly.type
_entity_poly.pdbx_seq_one_letter_code
_entity_poly.pdbx_strand_id
1 'polypeptide(L)'
;MPAGAFPDTNEATDTMPHLTLEYSANLDGFDAGATLRALNTALAASGHFDELDIKSRALRFDTFAVGTSSAPRAFVHAKLAVLSGRTTDVKRELSEQVLAELKRHVVAPSGTHLQLCAEILELERESYAKASIEPR
;
A
#
# COMPACT_ATOMS: atom_id res chain seq x y z
N MET A 1 27.18 -0.75 41.57
CA MET A 1 27.78 -0.57 40.24
C MET A 1 26.64 -0.44 39.24
N PRO A 2 26.57 0.64 38.45
CA PRO A 2 25.34 1.09 37.81
C PRO A 2 25.04 0.35 36.50
N ALA A 3 23.79 0.55 36.06
CA ALA A 3 23.14 -0.02 34.89
C ALA A 3 23.99 0.01 33.62
N GLY A 4 24.11 -1.14 32.97
CA GLY A 4 24.43 -1.22 31.55
C GLY A 4 23.18 -0.82 30.77
N ALA A 5 23.00 0.47 30.57
CA ALA A 5 22.08 0.99 29.57
C ALA A 5 22.46 0.37 28.23
N PHE A 6 21.56 -0.45 27.66
CA PHE A 6 21.62 -0.74 26.25
C PHE A 6 21.59 0.61 25.53
N PRO A 7 22.53 0.89 24.62
CA PRO A 7 22.52 2.16 23.92
C PRO A 7 21.26 2.19 23.05
N ASP A 8 20.31 3.06 23.41
CA ASP A 8 19.26 3.58 22.55
C ASP A 8 19.95 4.13 21.30
N THR A 9 20.08 3.28 20.29
CA THR A 9 20.71 3.63 19.03
C THR A 9 19.64 3.49 17.96
N ASN A 10 19.16 4.68 17.60
CA ASN A 10 18.22 4.96 16.53
C ASN A 10 16.75 4.79 16.92
N GLU A 11 16.17 5.88 17.43
CA GLU A 11 14.74 6.19 17.26
C GLU A 11 14.47 6.46 15.77
N ALA A 12 14.86 5.51 14.90
CA ALA A 12 14.42 5.48 13.53
C ALA A 12 12.91 5.28 13.62
N THR A 13 12.18 6.27 13.15
CA THR A 13 10.75 6.18 12.89
C THR A 13 10.54 4.97 11.99
N ASP A 14 10.25 3.82 12.59
CA ASP A 14 10.08 2.56 11.87
C ASP A 14 8.80 2.68 11.05
N THR A 15 8.95 3.23 9.86
CA THR A 15 7.86 3.68 9.02
C THR A 15 7.82 2.76 7.83
N MET A 16 7.52 1.50 8.09
CA MET A 16 7.47 0.45 7.07
C MET A 16 6.05 0.24 6.54
N PRO A 17 5.61 0.95 5.48
CA PRO A 17 4.38 0.60 4.82
C PRO A 17 4.59 -0.62 3.93
N HIS A 18 3.65 -1.54 3.98
CA HIS A 18 3.48 -2.58 2.98
C HIS A 18 2.23 -2.30 2.16
N LEU A 19 2.42 -1.98 0.89
CA LEU A 19 1.32 -1.81 -0.05
C LEU A 19 1.12 -3.09 -0.87
N THR A 20 -0.09 -3.63 -0.86
CA THR A 20 -0.49 -4.76 -1.73
C THR A 20 -1.61 -4.32 -2.65
N LEU A 21 -1.40 -4.40 -3.95
CA LEU A 21 -2.36 -4.05 -4.99
C LEU A 21 -2.98 -5.31 -5.59
N GLU A 22 -4.23 -5.57 -5.29
CA GLU A 22 -5.01 -6.69 -5.82
C GLU A 22 -5.89 -6.20 -6.96
N TYR A 23 -5.89 -6.87 -8.12
CA TYR A 23 -6.67 -6.41 -9.27
C TYR A 23 -7.18 -7.55 -10.14
N SER A 24 -8.34 -7.34 -10.78
CA SER A 24 -8.92 -8.31 -11.70
C SER A 24 -8.19 -8.36 -13.05
N ALA A 25 -8.06 -9.56 -13.60
CA ALA A 25 -7.31 -9.81 -14.84
C ALA A 25 -7.90 -9.17 -16.10
N ASN A 26 -9.15 -8.70 -16.07
CA ASN A 26 -9.84 -8.04 -17.19
C ASN A 26 -9.52 -6.54 -17.32
N LEU A 27 -8.54 -6.03 -16.58
CA LEU A 27 -7.96 -4.70 -16.78
C LEU A 27 -6.88 -4.77 -17.87
N ASP A 28 -7.31 -4.93 -19.11
CA ASP A 28 -6.41 -5.06 -20.26
C ASP A 28 -5.52 -3.82 -20.41
N GLY A 29 -4.21 -4.04 -20.54
CA GLY A 29 -3.23 -2.96 -20.66
C GLY A 29 -2.90 -2.22 -19.36
N PHE A 30 -3.43 -2.65 -18.22
CA PHE A 30 -3.08 -2.06 -16.93
C PHE A 30 -1.62 -2.33 -16.55
N ASP A 31 -0.83 -1.25 -16.44
CA ASP A 31 0.55 -1.31 -15.98
C ASP A 31 0.60 -1.23 -14.43
N ALA A 32 0.51 -2.40 -13.81
CA ALA A 32 0.65 -2.53 -12.36
C ALA A 32 2.03 -2.02 -11.89
N GLY A 33 3.10 -2.22 -12.66
CA GLY A 33 4.44 -1.80 -12.28
C GLY A 33 4.59 -0.27 -12.21
N ALA A 34 4.08 0.43 -13.22
CA ALA A 34 4.03 1.91 -13.21
C ALA A 34 3.15 2.43 -12.07
N THR A 35 2.00 1.79 -11.84
CA THR A 35 1.09 2.17 -10.75
C THR A 35 1.73 1.99 -9.38
N LEU A 36 2.45 0.88 -9.14
CA LEU A 36 3.18 0.65 -7.89
C LEU A 36 4.27 1.72 -7.68
N ARG A 37 5.00 2.12 -8.72
CA ARG A 37 6.00 3.20 -8.63
C ARG A 37 5.36 4.54 -8.28
N ALA A 38 4.25 4.88 -8.94
CA ALA A 38 3.51 6.12 -8.65
C ALA A 38 2.98 6.13 -7.20
N LEU A 39 2.44 5.01 -6.72
CA LEU A 39 2.01 4.85 -5.34
C LEU A 39 3.17 5.03 -4.35
N ASN A 40 4.34 4.42 -4.61
CA ASN A 40 5.51 4.61 -3.76
C ASN A 40 5.96 6.07 -3.71
N THR A 41 6.00 6.74 -4.87
CA THR A 41 6.34 8.17 -4.94
C THR A 41 5.36 9.03 -4.14
N ALA A 42 4.06 8.76 -4.25
CA ALA A 42 3.04 9.48 -3.48
C ALA A 42 3.20 9.25 -1.97
N LEU A 43 3.42 8.00 -1.54
CA LEU A 43 3.63 7.67 -0.14
C LEU A 43 4.91 8.33 0.41
N ALA A 44 6.01 8.35 -0.34
CA ALA A 44 7.23 9.05 0.08
C ALA A 44 6.98 10.56 0.21
N ALA A 45 6.24 11.15 -0.74
CA ALA A 45 5.89 12.56 -0.73
C ALA A 45 4.93 12.97 0.40
N SER A 46 4.26 12.00 1.06
CA SER A 46 3.40 12.28 2.22
C SER A 46 4.17 12.76 3.46
N GLY A 47 5.49 12.49 3.52
CA GLY A 47 6.31 12.79 4.70
C GLY A 47 6.07 11.86 5.90
N HIS A 48 5.25 10.81 5.74
CA HIS A 48 4.98 9.84 6.80
C HIS A 48 5.88 8.60 6.79
N PHE A 49 6.71 8.43 5.74
CA PHE A 49 7.53 7.25 5.54
C PHE A 49 8.87 7.62 4.89
N ASP A 50 9.91 6.87 5.26
CA ASP A 50 11.18 6.90 4.56
C ASP A 50 11.09 6.13 3.24
N GLU A 51 11.67 6.67 2.16
CA GLU A 51 11.53 6.12 0.81
C GLU A 51 11.95 4.64 0.73
N LEU A 52 13.09 4.29 1.34
CA LEU A 52 13.66 2.94 1.34
C LEU A 52 12.76 1.92 2.06
N ASP A 53 11.90 2.37 2.97
CA ASP A 53 11.02 1.52 3.75
C ASP A 53 9.69 1.20 3.05
N ILE A 54 9.41 1.84 1.91
CA ILE A 54 8.16 1.64 1.17
C ILE A 54 8.25 0.41 0.27
N LYS A 55 7.54 -0.66 0.66
CA LYS A 55 7.49 -1.90 -0.12
C LYS A 55 6.11 -2.10 -0.72
N SER A 56 6.04 -2.17 -2.04
CA SER A 56 4.79 -2.43 -2.75
C SER A 56 4.88 -3.65 -3.66
N ARG A 57 3.75 -4.35 -3.83
CA ARG A 57 3.61 -5.50 -4.73
C ARG A 57 2.20 -5.55 -5.30
N ALA A 58 2.03 -6.25 -6.42
CA ALA A 58 0.73 -6.44 -7.04
C ALA A 58 0.40 -7.93 -7.25
N LEU A 59 -0.88 -8.26 -7.15
CA LEU A 59 -1.46 -9.58 -7.37
C LEU A 59 -2.59 -9.47 -8.40
N ARG A 60 -2.40 -10.13 -9.53
CA ARG A 60 -3.42 -10.27 -10.57
C ARG A 60 -4.31 -11.48 -10.26
N PHE A 61 -5.62 -11.28 -10.28
CA PHE A 61 -6.61 -12.34 -10.10
C PHE A 61 -7.24 -12.72 -11.44
N ASP A 62 -6.87 -13.89 -11.96
CA ASP A 62 -7.48 -14.46 -13.18
C ASP A 62 -8.88 -15.04 -12.92
N THR A 63 -9.14 -15.47 -11.69
CA THR A 63 -10.46 -15.95 -11.23
C THR A 63 -11.06 -14.94 -10.27
N PHE A 64 -12.16 -14.29 -10.67
CA PHE A 64 -12.87 -13.32 -9.86
C PHE A 64 -14.35 -13.21 -10.25
N ALA A 65 -15.18 -12.66 -9.36
CA ALA A 65 -16.57 -12.31 -9.63
C ALA A 65 -16.92 -10.99 -8.94
N VAL A 66 -17.69 -10.11 -9.58
CA VAL A 66 -18.06 -8.79 -9.02
C VAL A 66 -19.59 -8.63 -9.03
N GLY A 67 -20.20 -8.91 -7.89
CA GLY A 67 -21.66 -8.94 -7.74
C GLY A 67 -22.31 -10.10 -8.51
N THR A 68 -23.59 -9.96 -8.84
CA THR A 68 -24.44 -11.05 -9.37
C THR A 68 -24.87 -10.87 -10.83
N SER A 69 -24.58 -9.71 -11.42
CA SER A 69 -24.94 -9.39 -12.81
C SER A 69 -23.88 -9.88 -13.79
N SER A 70 -24.28 -10.19 -15.02
CA SER A 70 -23.39 -10.50 -16.13
C SER A 70 -22.72 -9.27 -16.78
N ALA A 71 -23.02 -8.06 -16.32
CA ALA A 71 -22.38 -6.85 -16.83
C ALA A 71 -20.86 -6.85 -16.57
N PRO A 72 -20.01 -6.41 -17.53
CA PRO A 72 -18.56 -6.34 -17.34
C PRO A 72 -18.19 -5.44 -16.16
N ARG A 73 -17.45 -6.02 -15.21
CA ARG A 73 -17.02 -5.34 -13.98
C ARG A 73 -15.58 -5.71 -13.66
N ALA A 74 -14.83 -4.75 -13.13
CA ALA A 74 -13.45 -4.89 -12.72
C ALA A 74 -13.25 -4.28 -11.33
N PHE A 75 -12.19 -4.70 -10.64
CA PHE A 75 -11.83 -4.12 -9.36
C PHE A 75 -10.32 -3.92 -9.24
N VAL A 76 -9.94 -2.91 -8.45
CA VAL A 76 -8.60 -2.76 -7.88
C VAL A 76 -8.75 -2.45 -6.40
N HIS A 77 -8.02 -3.17 -5.56
CA HIS A 77 -8.01 -3.00 -4.12
C HIS A 77 -6.57 -2.84 -3.64
N ALA A 78 -6.27 -1.68 -3.05
CA ALA A 78 -4.98 -1.43 -2.41
C ALA A 78 -5.10 -1.59 -0.90
N LYS A 79 -4.21 -2.39 -0.32
CA LYS A 79 -4.06 -2.56 1.12
C LYS A 79 -2.77 -1.91 1.55
N LEU A 80 -2.83 -0.86 2.37
CA LEU A 80 -1.67 -0.18 2.92
C LEU A 80 -1.54 -0.56 4.39
N ALA A 81 -0.67 -1.52 4.69
CA ALA A 81 -0.38 -1.93 6.06
C ALA A 81 0.70 -1.04 6.67
N VAL A 82 0.43 -0.48 7.85
CA VAL A 82 1.30 0.48 8.55
C VAL A 82 1.38 0.12 10.03
N LEU A 83 2.47 0.47 10.72
CA LEU A 83 2.53 0.28 12.17
C LEU A 83 1.42 1.06 12.90
N SER A 84 0.89 0.45 13.96
CA SER A 84 -0.09 1.05 14.88
C SER A 84 0.45 2.34 15.51
N GLY A 85 -0.49 3.21 15.93
CA GLY A 85 -0.20 4.47 16.62
C GLY A 85 -0.37 5.75 15.78
N ARG A 86 -0.77 5.64 14.50
CA ARG A 86 -1.17 6.80 13.67
C ARG A 86 -2.59 7.24 14.01
N THR A 87 -2.85 8.54 13.96
CA THR A 87 -4.20 9.09 14.16
C THR A 87 -5.13 8.68 13.02
N THR A 88 -6.44 8.71 13.29
CA THR A 88 -7.46 8.43 12.26
C THR A 88 -7.37 9.39 11.08
N ASP A 89 -7.02 10.66 11.31
CA ASP A 89 -6.87 11.65 10.24
C ASP A 89 -5.72 11.31 9.29
N VAL A 90 -4.55 10.93 9.82
CA VAL A 90 -3.41 10.49 9.01
C VAL A 90 -3.76 9.21 8.23
N LYS A 91 -4.43 8.25 8.88
CA LYS A 91 -4.87 7.01 8.20
C LYS A 91 -5.83 7.33 7.03
N ARG A 92 -6.77 8.25 7.25
CA ARG A 92 -7.70 8.71 6.21
C ARG A 92 -6.96 9.38 5.06
N GLU A 93 -6.10 10.35 5.34
CA GLU A 93 -5.31 11.06 4.33
C GLU A 93 -4.51 10.08 3.45
N LEU A 94 -3.81 9.12 4.07
CA LEU A 94 -3.06 8.09 3.36
C LEU A 94 -3.95 7.25 2.43
N SER A 95 -5.13 6.81 2.92
CA SER A 95 -6.05 6.01 2.11
C SER A 95 -6.63 6.81 0.94
N GLU A 96 -6.95 8.09 1.15
CA GLU A 96 -7.45 8.99 0.12
C GLU A 96 -6.38 9.29 -0.94
N GLN A 97 -5.12 9.46 -0.53
CA GLN A 97 -3.98 9.66 -1.42
C GLN A 97 -3.74 8.42 -2.30
N VAL A 98 -3.72 7.22 -1.71
CA VAL A 98 -3.61 5.96 -2.46
C VAL A 98 -4.76 5.85 -3.47
N LEU A 99 -6.00 6.10 -3.04
CA LEU A 99 -7.16 6.04 -3.92
C LEU A 99 -7.08 7.06 -5.07
N ALA A 100 -6.56 8.27 -4.81
CA ALA A 100 -6.36 9.28 -5.83
C ALA A 100 -5.36 8.84 -6.90
N GLU A 101 -4.25 8.20 -6.51
CA GLU A 101 -3.28 7.66 -7.46
C GLU A 101 -3.86 6.51 -8.30
N LEU A 102 -4.66 5.62 -7.69
CA LEU A 102 -5.36 4.57 -8.44
C LEU A 102 -6.29 5.17 -9.50
N LYS A 103 -7.04 6.23 -9.17
CA LYS A 103 -7.93 6.91 -10.13
C LYS A 103 -7.20 7.53 -11.31
N ARG A 104 -5.93 7.93 -11.13
CA ARG A 104 -5.10 8.51 -12.20
C ARG A 104 -4.51 7.46 -13.14
N HIS A 105 -4.17 6.28 -12.61
CA HIS A 105 -3.39 5.28 -13.34
C HIS A 105 -4.21 4.07 -13.82
N VAL A 106 -5.37 3.79 -13.21
CA VAL A 106 -6.22 2.68 -13.59
C VAL A 106 -7.32 3.16 -14.52
N VAL A 107 -7.27 2.69 -15.77
CA VAL A 107 -8.32 2.92 -16.76
C VAL A 107 -8.98 1.58 -17.06
N ALA A 108 -10.30 1.52 -16.91
CA ALA A 108 -11.04 0.32 -17.29
C ALA A 108 -11.36 0.32 -18.80
N PRO A 109 -11.46 -0.89 -19.40
CA PRO A 109 -11.97 -1.02 -20.76
C PRO A 109 -13.36 -0.41 -20.94
N SER A 110 -13.67 0.02 -22.17
CA SER A 110 -14.99 0.57 -22.50
C SER A 110 -16.12 -0.38 -22.09
N GLY A 111 -17.17 0.18 -21.47
CA GLY A 111 -18.33 -0.59 -20.98
C GLY A 111 -18.07 -1.41 -19.71
N THR A 112 -16.88 -1.34 -19.10
CA THR A 112 -16.56 -2.03 -17.85
C THR A 112 -16.72 -1.09 -16.65
N HIS A 113 -17.56 -1.49 -15.68
CA HIS A 113 -17.66 -0.75 -14.42
C HIS A 113 -16.49 -1.10 -13.49
N LEU A 114 -15.71 -0.10 -13.11
CA LEU A 114 -14.53 -0.25 -12.27
C LEU A 114 -14.79 0.21 -10.83
N GLN A 115 -14.43 -0.64 -9.86
CA GLN A 115 -14.35 -0.26 -8.46
C GLN A 115 -12.90 -0.12 -8.03
N LEU A 116 -12.58 0.98 -7.35
CA LEU A 116 -11.26 1.26 -6.78
C LEU A 116 -11.43 1.44 -5.28
N CYS A 117 -10.68 0.67 -4.50
CA CYS A 117 -10.71 0.71 -3.05
C CYS A 117 -9.28 0.85 -2.50
N ALA A 118 -9.14 1.56 -1.40
CA ALA A 118 -7.91 1.62 -0.61
C ALA A 118 -8.28 1.44 0.86
N GLU A 119 -7.59 0.53 1.55
CA GLU A 119 -7.77 0.29 2.99
C GLU A 119 -6.43 0.44 3.74
N ILE A 120 -6.52 0.89 5.00
CA ILE A 120 -5.38 0.90 5.92
C ILE A 120 -5.48 -0.31 6.84
N LEU A 121 -4.40 -1.05 6.96
CA LEU A 121 -4.25 -2.12 7.94
C LEU A 121 -3.23 -1.68 9.00
N GLU A 122 -3.50 -1.98 10.27
CA GLU A 122 -2.55 -1.71 11.35
C GLU A 122 -1.78 -2.99 11.71
N LEU A 123 -0.46 -2.86 11.73
CA LEU A 123 0.48 -3.86 12.20
C LEU A 123 0.86 -3.53 13.64
N GLU A 124 0.80 -4.52 14.54
CA GLU A 124 1.12 -4.33 15.95
C GLU A 124 2.60 -4.05 16.13
N ARG A 125 2.94 -2.79 16.46
CA ARG A 125 4.32 -2.28 16.56
C ARG A 125 5.18 -3.11 17.51
N GLU A 126 4.63 -3.52 18.64
CA GLU A 126 5.29 -4.22 19.74
C GLU A 126 5.75 -5.62 19.35
N SER A 127 5.07 -6.24 18.37
CA SER A 127 5.36 -7.58 17.89
C SER A 127 6.06 -7.60 16.52
N TYR A 128 6.25 -6.42 15.92
CA TYR A 128 6.73 -6.31 14.55
C TYR A 128 8.26 -6.30 14.52
N ALA A 129 8.84 -7.35 13.93
CA ALA A 129 10.28 -7.49 13.78
C ALA A 129 10.74 -7.07 12.38
N LYS A 130 11.82 -6.28 12.32
CA LYS A 130 12.49 -5.80 11.11
C LYS A 130 13.98 -6.10 11.18
N ALA A 131 14.57 -6.40 10.02
CA ALA A 131 15.99 -6.25 9.80
C ALA A 131 16.22 -5.65 8.39
N SER A 132 17.20 -4.74 8.28
CA SER A 132 17.79 -4.36 7.00
C SER A 132 19.17 -5.01 6.89
N ILE A 133 19.49 -5.55 5.71
CA ILE A 133 20.79 -6.16 5.45
C ILE A 133 21.42 -5.37 4.32
N GLU A 134 22.51 -4.66 4.62
CA GLU A 134 23.23 -3.88 3.61
C GLU A 134 23.86 -4.81 2.56
N PRO A 135 23.85 -4.41 1.28
CA PRO A 135 24.53 -5.16 0.23
C PRO A 135 26.03 -5.21 0.50
N ARG A 136 26.64 -6.37 0.20
CA ARG A 136 28.07 -6.61 0.39
C ARG A 136 28.90 -5.98 -0.73
#